data_AF-A0A382P9M3-F1
#
_entry.id   AF-A0A382P9M3-F1
#
_cell.length_a   1.000
_cell.length_b   1.000
_cell.length_c   1.000
_cell.angle_alpha   90.00
_cell.angle_beta   90.00
_cell.angle_gamma   90.00
#
_symmetry.space_group_name_H-M   'P 1'
#
loop_
_entity.id
_entity.type
_entity.pdbx_description
1 polymer ?
#
loop_
_entity_poly.entity_id
_entity_poly.type
_entity_poly.pdbx_seq_one_letter_code
_entity_poly.pdbx_strand_id
1 'polypeptide(L)'
;MAIFNFEQAQENEIHRPERGNVEAEKVFDKYVRLTLGKVEQSLSDAKDRYEEGEADASAKPSQNWKVVKKGDTLLDEEVKVWLKIGVKKQGLFVNHKGVEVLEVKIPASKLVDQLLEFKQAIEFVRDNPDTGIAKEFHQEAIQQAKPKTEDKTDWEYDPENDLYVAI
;
A
#
# COMPACT_ATOMS: atom_id res chain seq x y z
N MET A 1 -4.79 -52.21 -3.65
CA MET A 1 -5.42 -51.42 -2.57
C MET A 1 -4.99 -49.98 -2.75
N ALA A 2 -5.92 -49.09 -3.13
CA ALA A 2 -5.66 -47.65 -3.17
C ALA A 2 -6.04 -47.06 -1.81
N ILE A 3 -5.16 -46.23 -1.23
CA ILE A 3 -5.21 -45.78 0.17
C ILE A 3 -6.05 -44.50 0.35
N PHE A 4 -6.56 -43.88 -0.72
CA PHE A 4 -7.25 -42.60 -0.64
C PHE A 4 -8.66 -42.68 -1.20
N ASN A 5 -9.63 -42.50 -0.31
CA ASN A 5 -11.06 -42.50 -0.59
C ASN A 5 -11.48 -41.07 -0.96
N PHE A 6 -11.60 -40.78 -2.25
CA PHE A 6 -11.89 -39.43 -2.76
C PHE A 6 -13.34 -38.98 -2.55
N GLU A 7 -14.24 -39.89 -2.16
CA GLU A 7 -15.65 -39.56 -1.90
C GLU A 7 -15.82 -38.67 -0.65
N GLN A 8 -15.00 -38.84 0.40
CA GLN A 8 -15.06 -37.99 1.60
C GLN A 8 -14.61 -36.54 1.36
N ALA A 9 -13.85 -36.27 0.28
CA ALA A 9 -13.40 -34.93 -0.05
C ALA A 9 -14.50 -34.08 -0.73
N GLN A 10 -15.54 -34.73 -1.28
CA GLN A 10 -16.65 -34.03 -1.95
C GLN A 10 -17.81 -33.71 -1.00
N GLU A 11 -17.96 -34.42 0.12
CA GLU A 11 -19.02 -34.19 1.12
C GLU A 11 -18.66 -33.14 2.18
N ASN A 12 -17.39 -32.79 2.33
CA ASN A 12 -17.00 -31.66 3.16
C ASN A 12 -17.34 -30.36 2.41
N GLU A 13 -18.60 -29.94 2.50
CA GLU A 13 -18.95 -28.54 2.31
C GLU A 13 -17.95 -27.71 3.14
N ILE A 14 -17.18 -26.86 2.45
CA ILE A 14 -16.29 -25.91 3.09
C ILE A 14 -17.21 -24.93 3.84
N HIS A 15 -17.59 -25.29 5.06
CA HIS A 15 -18.16 -24.35 6.00
C HIS A 15 -17.10 -23.30 6.22
N ARG A 16 -17.25 -22.17 5.53
CA ARG A 16 -16.50 -20.97 5.81
C ARG A 16 -16.73 -20.69 7.29
N PRO A 17 -15.71 -20.78 8.16
CA PRO A 17 -15.93 -20.50 9.57
C PRO A 17 -16.55 -19.11 9.66
N GLU A 18 -17.63 -18.97 10.43
CA GLU A 18 -18.09 -17.65 10.85
C GLU A 18 -16.85 -16.90 11.30
N ARG A 19 -16.59 -15.74 10.66
CA ARG A 19 -15.51 -14.87 11.10
C ARG A 19 -15.85 -14.55 12.55
N GLY A 20 -15.18 -15.21 13.48
CA GLY A 20 -15.22 -14.86 14.89
C GLY A 20 -15.01 -13.35 15.01
N ASN A 21 -15.55 -12.77 16.08
CA ASN A 21 -15.53 -11.34 16.35
C ASN A 21 -14.07 -10.85 16.50
N VAL A 22 -13.33 -10.75 15.39
CA VAL A 22 -12.03 -10.11 15.32
C VAL A 22 -12.38 -8.65 15.47
N GLU A 23 -11.98 -8.06 16.60
CA GLU A 23 -12.09 -6.62 16.79
C GLU A 23 -11.57 -5.94 15.53
N ALA A 24 -12.44 -5.12 14.93
CA ALA A 24 -12.10 -4.49 13.68
C ALA A 24 -10.90 -3.57 13.90
N GLU A 25 -9.81 -3.85 13.17
CA GLU A 25 -8.60 -3.01 13.20
C GLU A 25 -8.99 -1.57 12.81
N LYS A 26 -8.60 -0.61 13.64
CA LYS A 26 -8.80 0.83 13.41
C LYS A 26 -8.29 1.23 12.04
N VAL A 27 -9.00 2.14 11.36
CA VAL A 27 -8.65 2.57 10.00
C VAL A 27 -7.22 3.11 9.94
N PHE A 28 -6.82 3.95 10.90
CA PHE A 28 -5.46 4.50 10.95
C PHE A 28 -4.40 3.41 10.98
N ASP A 29 -4.47 2.52 11.98
CA ASP A 29 -3.50 1.45 12.19
C ASP A 29 -3.42 0.50 10.99
N LYS A 30 -4.58 0.13 10.45
CA LYS A 30 -4.70 -0.69 9.25
C LYS A 30 -3.98 -0.07 8.07
N TYR A 31 -4.20 1.22 7.82
CA TYR A 31 -3.63 1.89 6.65
C TYR A 31 -2.15 2.21 6.83
N VAL A 32 -1.67 2.49 8.06
CA VAL A 32 -0.23 2.56 8.36
C VAL A 32 0.42 1.23 8.00
N ARG A 33 -0.09 0.10 8.52
CA ARG A 33 0.45 -1.24 8.27
C ARG A 33 0.45 -1.59 6.78
N LEU A 34 -0.66 -1.35 6.08
CA LEU A 34 -0.78 -1.61 4.64
C LEU A 34 0.15 -0.73 3.79
N THR A 35 0.34 0.53 4.19
CA THR A 35 1.23 1.46 3.48
C THR A 35 2.69 1.07 3.69
N LEU A 36 3.09 0.78 4.93
CA LEU A 36 4.44 0.27 5.23
C LEU A 36 4.73 -1.01 4.44
N GLY A 37 3.83 -1.98 4.44
CA GLY A 37 4.04 -3.23 3.68
C GLY A 37 4.26 -3.02 2.19
N LYS A 38 3.60 -2.00 1.57
CA LYS A 38 3.86 -1.64 0.16
C LYS A 38 5.20 -0.95 -0.03
N VAL A 39 5.59 -0.08 0.89
CA VAL A 39 6.90 0.59 0.83
C VAL A 39 8.01 -0.45 0.99
N GLU A 40 7.87 -1.39 1.92
CA GLU A 40 8.84 -2.48 2.15
C GLU A 40 8.94 -3.42 0.95
N GLN A 41 7.82 -3.81 0.33
CA GLN A 41 7.87 -4.56 -0.93
C GLN A 41 8.60 -3.78 -2.01
N SER A 42 8.30 -2.48 -2.15
CA SER A 42 8.98 -1.65 -3.14
C SER A 42 10.46 -1.45 -2.87
N LEU A 43 10.88 -1.45 -1.60
CA LEU A 43 12.28 -1.43 -1.19
C LEU A 43 12.97 -2.74 -1.58
N SER A 44 12.35 -3.88 -1.29
CA SER A 44 12.88 -5.20 -1.72
C SER A 44 13.06 -5.22 -3.23
N ASP A 45 12.00 -4.92 -3.99
CA ASP A 45 12.04 -4.93 -5.46
C ASP A 45 13.13 -3.98 -6.03
N ALA A 46 13.36 -2.84 -5.37
CA ALA A 46 14.37 -1.88 -5.79
C ALA A 46 15.80 -2.37 -5.50
N LYS A 47 16.03 -2.98 -4.33
CA LYS A 47 17.34 -3.53 -3.95
C LYS A 47 17.72 -4.73 -4.81
N ASP A 48 16.78 -5.66 -4.98
CA ASP A 48 16.97 -6.84 -5.83
C ASP A 48 17.36 -6.42 -7.27
N ARG A 49 16.79 -5.31 -7.76
CA ARG A 49 17.09 -4.77 -9.09
C ARG A 49 18.39 -3.98 -9.18
N TYR A 50 18.59 -3.02 -8.29
CA TYR A 50 19.61 -1.99 -8.47
C TYR A 50 20.87 -2.19 -7.62
N GLU A 51 20.80 -3.02 -6.57
CA GLU A 51 21.96 -3.35 -5.70
C GLU A 51 22.47 -4.78 -5.97
N GLU A 52 21.56 -5.75 -6.04
CA GLU A 52 21.93 -7.17 -6.18
C GLU A 52 22.08 -7.59 -7.64
N GLY A 53 21.50 -6.84 -8.58
CA GLY A 53 21.63 -7.07 -10.01
C GLY A 53 20.95 -8.36 -10.51
N GLU A 54 20.12 -8.99 -9.69
CA GLU A 54 19.41 -10.23 -10.02
C GLU A 54 18.12 -10.01 -10.82
N ALA A 55 17.67 -8.76 -10.99
CA ALA A 55 16.39 -8.50 -11.63
C ALA A 55 16.36 -8.85 -13.12
N ASP A 56 15.35 -9.65 -13.48
CA ASP A 56 14.87 -9.93 -14.83
C ASP A 56 15.05 -8.74 -15.80
N ALA A 57 15.47 -9.03 -17.03
CA ALA A 57 15.63 -8.07 -18.13
C ALA A 57 14.33 -7.27 -18.46
N SER A 58 13.19 -7.71 -17.92
CA SER A 58 11.91 -7.00 -18.02
C SER A 58 11.74 -6.02 -16.86
N ALA A 59 11.53 -4.74 -17.16
CA ALA A 59 11.15 -3.74 -16.18
C ALA A 59 9.75 -4.04 -15.62
N LYS A 60 9.67 -4.63 -14.42
CA LYS A 60 8.41 -4.86 -13.71
C LYS A 60 8.07 -3.65 -12.83
N PRO A 61 6.84 -3.11 -12.89
CA PRO A 61 6.41 -2.07 -11.97
C PRO A 61 6.26 -2.66 -10.56
N SER A 62 6.67 -1.90 -9.55
CA SER A 62 6.44 -2.21 -8.14
C SER A 62 5.20 -1.46 -7.60
N GLN A 63 4.92 -1.58 -6.31
CA GLN A 63 3.80 -0.92 -5.65
C GLN A 63 3.90 0.61 -5.71
N ASN A 64 5.10 1.16 -5.48
CA ASN A 64 5.38 2.59 -5.33
C ASN A 64 6.30 3.19 -6.41
N TRP A 65 6.71 2.40 -7.41
CA TRP A 65 7.54 2.91 -8.51
C TRP A 65 7.45 2.08 -9.78
N LYS A 66 7.92 2.63 -10.90
CA LYS A 66 8.17 1.89 -12.15
C LYS A 66 9.27 2.54 -12.98
N VAL A 67 9.95 1.73 -13.79
CA VAL A 67 10.83 2.25 -14.85
C VAL A 67 9.98 2.91 -15.94
N VAL A 68 10.38 4.11 -16.36
CA VAL A 68 9.74 4.85 -17.45
C VAL A 68 10.66 5.10 -18.64
N LYS A 69 11.98 4.99 -18.45
CA LYS A 69 12.97 5.10 -19.50
C LYS A 69 14.16 4.20 -19.20
N LYS A 70 14.61 3.43 -20.19
CA LYS A 70 15.82 2.62 -20.11
C LYS A 70 17.06 3.51 -20.27
N GLY A 71 18.11 3.21 -19.51
CA GLY A 71 19.44 3.79 -19.67
C GLY A 71 20.42 2.80 -20.29
N ASP A 72 21.67 3.24 -20.49
CA ASP A 72 22.76 2.38 -20.95
C ASP A 72 23.17 1.38 -19.87
N THR A 73 23.07 1.78 -18.60
CA THR A 73 23.15 0.91 -17.41
C THR A 73 21.84 0.93 -16.62
N LEU A 74 21.67 -0.02 -15.68
CA LEU A 74 20.51 -0.05 -14.79
C LEU A 74 20.38 1.22 -13.94
N LEU A 75 21.49 1.80 -13.48
CA LEU A 75 21.46 3.02 -12.66
C LEU A 75 21.17 4.29 -13.47
N ASP A 76 21.31 4.22 -14.80
CA ASP A 76 20.93 5.29 -15.74
C ASP A 76 19.44 5.26 -16.11
N GLU A 77 18.70 4.26 -15.62
CA GLU A 77 17.25 4.20 -15.82
C GLU A 77 16.56 5.40 -15.15
N GLU A 78 15.50 5.87 -15.78
CA GLU A 78 14.62 6.88 -15.22
C GLU A 78 13.38 6.18 -14.67
N VAL A 79 13.05 6.43 -13.40
CA VAL A 79 11.93 5.81 -12.71
C VAL A 79 10.90 6.86 -12.30
N LYS A 80 9.62 6.50 -12.35
CA LYS A 80 8.58 7.25 -11.64
C LYS A 80 8.37 6.63 -10.27
N VAL A 81 8.26 7.48 -9.25
CA VAL A 81 7.99 7.12 -7.86
C VAL A 81 6.70 7.80 -7.39
N TRP A 82 5.94 7.13 -6.54
CA TRP A 82 4.71 7.62 -5.90
C TRP A 82 4.49 6.90 -4.57
N LEU A 83 3.70 7.47 -3.66
CA LEU A 83 3.32 6.84 -2.40
C LEU A 83 1.85 6.43 -2.45
N LYS A 84 1.54 5.14 -2.25
CA LYS A 84 0.16 4.65 -2.21
C LYS A 84 -0.39 4.50 -0.78
N ILE A 85 -1.50 5.18 -0.50
CA ILE A 85 -2.37 4.90 0.64
C ILE A 85 -3.59 4.15 0.12
N GLY A 86 -3.74 2.89 0.51
CA GLY A 86 -4.75 2.02 -0.10
C GLY A 86 -4.51 1.90 -1.62
N VAL A 87 -5.50 2.25 -2.43
CA VAL A 87 -5.37 2.23 -3.90
C VAL A 87 -5.05 3.60 -4.50
N LYS A 88 -5.18 4.68 -3.72
CA LYS A 88 -4.89 6.05 -4.15
C LYS A 88 -3.41 6.39 -3.97
N LYS A 89 -2.95 7.39 -4.73
CA LYS A 89 -1.63 8.02 -4.55
C LYS A 89 -1.81 9.26 -3.67
N GLN A 90 -0.98 9.36 -2.65
CA GLN A 90 -0.85 10.53 -1.77
C GLN A 90 -0.16 11.66 -2.54
N GLY A 91 -0.56 12.90 -2.27
CA GLY A 91 0.21 14.08 -2.68
C GLY A 91 1.60 14.10 -2.07
N LEU A 92 2.62 14.15 -2.91
CA LEU A 92 4.02 14.20 -2.45
C LEU A 92 4.42 15.64 -2.08
N PHE A 93 3.99 16.61 -2.88
CA PHE A 93 4.18 18.03 -2.62
C PHE A 93 3.27 18.87 -3.53
N VAL A 94 3.15 20.16 -3.22
CA VAL A 94 2.49 21.14 -4.08
C VAL A 94 3.55 21.88 -4.90
N ASN A 95 3.43 21.91 -6.21
CA ASN A 95 4.38 22.62 -7.07
C ASN A 95 4.16 24.15 -7.05
N HIS A 96 5.05 24.89 -7.72
CA HIS A 96 4.98 26.36 -7.81
C HIS A 96 3.69 26.93 -8.43
N LYS A 97 2.85 26.08 -9.04
CA LYS A 97 1.54 26.45 -9.62
C LYS A 97 0.37 26.13 -8.69
N GLY A 98 0.64 25.69 -7.46
CA GLY A 98 -0.41 25.28 -6.52
C GLY A 98 -1.03 23.93 -6.85
N VAL A 99 -0.39 23.10 -7.70
CA VAL A 99 -0.92 21.79 -8.09
C VAL A 99 -0.21 20.68 -7.31
N GLU A 100 -1.00 19.80 -6.71
CA GLU A 100 -0.51 18.61 -6.02
C GLU A 100 0.14 17.63 -7.00
N VAL A 101 1.35 17.18 -6.66
CA VAL A 101 2.14 16.25 -7.45
C VAL A 101 2.04 14.86 -6.82
N LEU A 102 1.43 13.92 -7.53
CA LEU A 102 1.18 12.55 -7.06
C LEU A 102 2.29 11.56 -7.45
N GLU A 103 3.18 11.95 -8.36
CA GLU A 103 4.28 11.12 -8.83
C GLU A 103 5.42 11.97 -9.37
N VAL A 104 6.66 11.52 -9.17
CA VAL A 104 7.88 12.25 -9.55
C VAL A 104 8.76 11.34 -10.38
N LYS A 105 9.46 11.92 -11.36
CA LYS A 105 10.54 11.22 -12.08
C LYS A 105 11.86 11.47 -11.38
N ILE A 106 12.59 10.40 -11.09
CA ILE A 106 13.92 10.44 -10.48
C ILE A 106 14.86 9.47 -11.21
N PRO A 107 16.18 9.67 -11.16
CA PRO A 107 17.12 8.64 -11.59
C PRO A 107 17.02 7.41 -10.68
N ALA A 108 17.22 6.21 -11.25
CA ALA A 108 17.16 4.94 -10.52
C ALA A 108 18.12 4.89 -9.32
N SER A 109 19.28 5.56 -9.43
CA SER A 109 20.25 5.71 -8.34
C SER A 109 19.72 6.42 -7.09
N LYS A 110 18.57 7.10 -7.17
CA LYS A 110 17.91 7.78 -6.04
C LYS A 110 16.68 7.03 -5.50
N LEU A 111 16.32 5.91 -6.12
CA LEU A 111 15.07 5.22 -5.80
C LEU A 111 15.07 4.62 -4.40
N VAL A 112 16.15 3.93 -4.01
CA VAL A 112 16.25 3.31 -2.68
C VAL A 112 16.17 4.37 -1.57
N ASP A 113 16.95 5.44 -1.70
CA ASP A 113 16.92 6.59 -0.77
C ASP A 113 15.50 7.15 -0.63
N GLN A 114 14.81 7.41 -1.75
CA GLN A 114 13.46 7.97 -1.73
C GLN A 114 12.44 7.05 -1.06
N LEU A 115 12.57 5.73 -1.26
CA LEU A 115 11.69 4.75 -0.63
C LEU A 115 11.96 4.61 0.88
N LEU A 116 13.21 4.79 1.32
CA LEU A 116 13.56 4.87 2.74
C LEU A 116 12.96 6.11 3.40
N GLU A 117 12.98 7.26 2.72
CA GLU A 117 12.30 8.48 3.19
C GLU A 117 10.79 8.25 3.34
N PHE A 118 10.14 7.57 2.39
CA PHE A 118 8.73 7.19 2.53
C PHE A 118 8.50 6.30 3.73
N LYS A 119 9.36 5.30 3.95
CA LYS A 119 9.25 4.42 5.12
C LYS A 119 9.34 5.24 6.42
N GLN A 120 10.34 6.09 6.53
CA GLN A 120 10.55 6.95 7.70
C GLN A 120 9.37 7.90 7.93
N ALA A 121 8.80 8.49 6.87
CA ALA A 121 7.65 9.36 6.96
C ALA A 121 6.41 8.63 7.51
N ILE A 122 6.16 7.39 7.06
CA ILE A 122 5.02 6.59 7.57
C ILE A 122 5.28 6.07 8.98
N GLU A 123 6.52 5.72 9.33
CA GLU A 123 6.90 5.41 10.71
C GLU A 123 6.70 6.62 11.62
N PHE A 124 7.05 7.82 11.17
CA PHE A 124 6.77 9.06 11.89
C PHE A 124 5.27 9.28 12.09
N VAL A 125 4.44 9.06 11.06
CA VAL A 125 2.97 9.14 11.16
C VAL A 125 2.44 8.16 12.22
N ARG A 126 2.91 6.91 12.21
CA ARG A 126 2.55 5.89 13.22
C ARG A 126 2.87 6.35 14.63
N ASP A 127 4.08 6.90 14.83
CA ASP A 127 4.60 7.22 16.15
C ASP A 127 4.10 8.60 16.66
N ASN A 128 3.51 9.42 15.78
CA ASN A 128 3.07 10.79 16.08
C ASN A 128 1.67 11.09 15.49
N PRO A 129 0.62 10.38 15.92
CA PRO A 129 -0.72 10.44 15.33
C PRO A 129 -1.41 11.82 15.41
N ASP A 130 -1.00 12.68 16.36
CA ASP A 130 -1.62 13.99 16.56
C ASP A 130 -1.10 15.10 15.64
N THR A 131 -0.05 14.81 14.87
CA THR A 131 0.59 15.78 13.96
C THR A 131 -0.27 16.11 12.74
N GLY A 132 -0.01 17.26 12.11
CA GLY A 132 -0.71 17.65 10.88
C GLY A 132 -0.60 16.60 9.77
N ILE A 133 0.61 16.06 9.55
CA ILE A 133 0.86 15.03 8.55
C ILE A 133 0.13 13.72 8.86
N ALA A 134 0.05 13.31 10.12
CA ALA A 134 -0.68 12.10 10.51
C ALA A 134 -2.19 12.28 10.33
N LYS A 135 -2.73 13.47 10.58
CA LYS A 135 -4.14 13.80 10.33
C LYS A 135 -4.47 13.80 8.84
N GLU A 136 -3.60 14.36 8.00
CA GLU A 136 -3.74 14.31 6.54
C GLU A 136 -3.74 12.86 6.03
N PHE A 137 -2.77 12.05 6.48
CA PHE A 137 -2.72 10.62 6.19
C PHE A 137 -4.01 9.90 6.62
N HIS A 138 -4.50 10.19 7.83
CA HIS A 138 -5.70 9.56 8.37
C HIS A 138 -6.95 9.92 7.56
N GLN A 139 -7.09 11.18 7.13
CA GLN A 139 -8.19 11.60 6.25
C GLN A 139 -8.19 10.82 4.94
N GLU A 140 -7.02 10.60 4.33
CA GLU A 140 -6.92 9.74 3.14
C GLU A 140 -7.28 8.28 3.45
N ALA A 141 -6.80 7.75 4.58
CA ALA A 141 -7.12 6.40 5.02
C ALA A 141 -8.63 6.19 5.23
N ILE A 142 -9.32 7.14 5.87
CA ILE A 142 -10.78 7.14 6.05
C ILE A 142 -11.50 7.08 4.71
N GLN A 143 -11.12 7.93 3.74
CA GLN A 143 -11.72 7.90 2.41
C GLN A 143 -11.49 6.56 1.69
N GLN A 144 -10.34 5.94 1.92
CA GLN A 144 -10.01 4.64 1.33
C GLN A 144 -10.71 3.47 2.01
N ALA A 145 -11.02 3.61 3.29
CA ALA A 145 -11.63 2.55 4.09
C ALA A 145 -13.15 2.43 3.87
N LYS A 146 -13.81 3.43 3.26
CA LYS A 146 -15.26 3.40 3.00
C LYS A 146 -15.64 2.10 2.26
N PRO A 147 -16.49 1.23 2.85
CA PRO A 147 -16.93 0.01 2.20
C PRO A 147 -17.67 0.29 0.89
N LYS A 148 -17.55 -0.63 -0.08
CA LYS A 148 -18.16 -0.52 -1.42
C LYS A 148 -19.31 -1.50 -1.66
N THR A 149 -19.81 -2.16 -0.61
CA THR A 149 -20.88 -3.16 -0.74
C THR A 149 -22.22 -2.51 -1.03
N GLU A 150 -22.92 -3.02 -2.04
CA GLU A 150 -24.24 -2.55 -2.51
C GLU A 150 -25.41 -2.97 -1.60
N ASP A 151 -25.19 -3.92 -0.67
CA ASP A 151 -26.26 -4.58 0.11
C ASP A 151 -26.66 -3.84 1.41
N LYS A 152 -26.12 -2.64 1.68
CA LYS A 152 -26.48 -1.83 2.88
C LYS A 152 -26.93 -0.43 2.48
N THR A 153 -27.80 0.16 3.30
CA THR A 153 -28.47 1.43 3.05
C THR A 153 -27.52 2.63 2.99
N ASP A 154 -26.47 2.69 3.83
CA ASP A 154 -25.22 3.46 3.62
C ASP A 154 -24.17 3.06 4.69
N TRP A 155 -23.02 3.73 4.71
CA TRP A 155 -21.99 3.62 5.75
C TRP A 155 -21.60 4.99 6.29
N GLU A 156 -21.53 5.09 7.62
CA GLU A 156 -21.06 6.28 8.34
C GLU A 156 -19.71 5.99 9.02
N TYR A 157 -18.82 6.97 9.04
CA TYR A 157 -17.54 6.85 9.74
C TYR A 157 -17.70 7.32 11.19
N ASP A 158 -17.37 6.43 12.13
CA ASP A 158 -17.35 6.69 13.56
C ASP A 158 -15.93 7.12 13.99
N PRO A 159 -15.72 8.41 14.32
CA PRO A 159 -14.41 8.91 14.72
C PRO A 159 -13.97 8.45 16.12
N GLU A 160 -14.88 8.03 17.00
CA GLU A 160 -14.52 7.58 18.35
C GLU A 160 -13.87 6.20 18.30
N ASN A 161 -14.40 5.31 17.45
CA ASN A 161 -13.89 3.96 17.29
C ASN A 161 -12.93 3.81 16.10
N ASP A 162 -12.82 4.83 15.24
CA ASP A 162 -12.04 4.84 13.99
C ASP A 162 -12.44 3.70 13.03
N LEU A 163 -13.75 3.56 12.82
CA LEU A 163 -14.36 2.47 12.05
C LEU A 163 -15.54 2.97 11.21
N TYR A 164 -15.93 2.20 10.18
CA TYR A 164 -17.19 2.43 9.47
C TYR A 164 -18.30 1.57 10.07
N VAL A 165 -19.42 2.21 10.40
CA VAL A 165 -20.65 1.56 10.86
C VAL A 165 -21.68 1.58 9.74
N ALA A 166 -22.48 0.53 9.64
CA ALA A 166 -23.57 0.49 8.69
C ALA A 166 -24.78 1.23 9.25
N ILE A 167 -25.47 1.98 8.40
CA ILE A 167 -26.71 2.69 8.72
C ILE A 167 -27.89 2.17 7.91
#